data_AF-X0XM42-F1
#
_entry.id   AF-X0XM42-F1
#
_cell.length_a   1.000
_cell.length_b   1.000
_cell.length_c   1.000
_cell.angle_alpha   90.00
_cell.angle_beta   90.00
_cell.angle_gamma   90.00
#
_symmetry.space_group_name_H-M   'P 1'
#
loop_
_entity.id
_entity.type
_entity.pdbx_description
1 polymer ?
#
loop_
_entity_poly.entity_id
_entity_poly.type
_entity_poly.pdbx_seq_one_letter_code
_entity_poly.pdbx_strand_id
1 'polypeptide(L)' 'LEKLIELCTRMDPSFASIKRLGQELTPYAVELRYDDEFWPSRETAQEALDAATTIRDLVLGRLPATIRPVEP' A
#
# COMPACT_ATOMS: atom_id res chain seq x y z
N LEU A 1 -7.76 0.77 3.64
CA LEU A 1 -7.10 -0.37 2.95
C LEU A 1 -7.27 -1.69 3.69
N GLU A 2 -7.27 -1.68 5.03
CA GLU A 2 -7.36 -2.88 5.88
C GLU A 2 -8.46 -3.87 5.48
N LYS A 3 -9.69 -3.39 5.23
CA LYS A 3 -10.79 -4.29 4.87
C LYS A 3 -10.55 -5.06 3.57
N LEU A 4 -9.92 -4.43 2.58
CA LEU A 4 -9.60 -5.08 1.31
C LEU A 4 -8.54 -6.16 1.52
N ILE A 5 -7.51 -5.86 2.32
CA ILE A 5 -6.46 -6.82 2.66
C ILE A 5 -7.08 -8.04 3.36
N GLU A 6 -7.97 -7.85 4.34
CA GLU A 6 -8.67 -8.97 4.99
C GLU A 6 -9.44 -9.86 4.02
N LEU A 7 -10.13 -9.25 3.04
CA LEU A 7 -10.88 -10.00 2.03
C LEU A 7 -9.92 -10.79 1.12
N CYS A 8 -8.83 -10.17 0.68
CA CYS A 8 -7.79 -10.86 -0.11
C CYS A 8 -7.12 -11.99 0.69
N THR A 9 -6.84 -11.80 1.99
CA THR A 9 -6.24 -12.84 2.85
C THR A 9 -7.08 -14.10 2.91
N ARG A 10 -8.42 -14.00 2.83
CA ARG A 10 -9.32 -15.17 2.80
C ARG A 10 -9.17 -16.01 1.53
N MET A 11 -8.80 -15.38 0.42
CA MET A 11 -8.57 -16.05 -0.87
C MET A 11 -7.11 -16.48 -1.03
N ASP A 12 -6.20 -15.71 -0.45
CA ASP A 12 -4.76 -15.82 -0.64
C ASP A 12 -4.03 -15.39 0.65
N PRO A 13 -3.57 -16.36 1.48
CA PRO A 13 -2.95 -16.07 2.77
C PRO A 13 -1.72 -15.17 2.69
N SER A 14 -1.06 -15.08 1.54
CA SER A 14 0.13 -14.23 1.38
C SER A 14 -0.16 -12.73 1.57
N PHE A 15 -1.42 -12.29 1.41
CA PHE A 15 -1.83 -10.91 1.69
C PHE A 15 -1.72 -10.53 3.17
N ALA A 16 -1.64 -11.50 4.09
CA ALA A 16 -1.45 -11.21 5.51
C ALA A 16 -0.12 -10.47 5.78
N SER A 17 0.91 -10.68 4.96
CA SER A 17 2.23 -10.06 5.14
C SER A 17 2.22 -8.54 4.98
N ILE A 18 1.26 -7.99 4.22
CA ILE A 18 1.16 -6.56 3.94
C ILE A 18 0.13 -5.84 4.81
N LYS A 19 -0.51 -6.53 5.77
CA LYS A 19 -1.56 -5.93 6.60
C LYS A 19 -1.05 -4.71 7.38
N ARG A 20 0.12 -4.85 8.01
CA ARG A 20 0.75 -3.77 8.78
C ARG A 20 1.08 -2.55 7.91
N LEU A 21 1.67 -2.77 6.74
CA LEU A 21 1.98 -1.71 5.78
C LEU A 21 0.73 -0.93 5.36
N GLY A 22 -0.38 -1.64 5.11
CA GLY A 22 -1.66 -0.99 4.78
C GLY A 22 -2.27 -0.19 5.93
N GLN A 23 -2.03 -0.60 7.18
CA GLN A 23 -2.45 0.13 8.38
C GLN A 23 -1.60 1.39 8.60
N GLU A 24 -0.31 1.37 8.27
CA GLU A 24 0.60 2.52 8.38
C GLU A 24 0.37 3.55 7.26
N LEU A 25 0.09 3.10 6.03
CA LEU A 25 -0.17 4.00 4.90
C LEU A 25 -1.50 4.74 4.96
N THR A 26 -2.50 4.18 5.65
CA THR A 26 -3.83 4.81 5.74
C THR A 26 -3.78 6.16 6.46
N PRO A 27 -3.22 6.29 7.69
CA PRO A 27 -3.08 7.59 8.36
C PRO A 27 -2.13 8.52 7.60
N TYR A 28 -0.99 8.02 7.11
CA TYR A 28 -0.07 8.83 6.30
C TYR A 28 -0.77 9.52 5.11
N ALA A 29 -1.60 8.78 4.37
CA ALA A 29 -2.34 9.32 3.23
C ALA A 29 -3.49 10.26 3.61
N VAL A 30 -4.02 10.14 4.84
CA VAL A 30 -5.06 11.05 5.36
C VAL A 30 -4.41 12.36 5.80
N GLU A 31 -3.36 12.29 6.61
CA GLU A 31 -2.60 13.46 7.07
C GLU A 31 -2.09 14.28 5.88
N LEU A 32 -1.42 13.63 4.92
CA LEU A 32 -0.91 14.32 3.72
C LEU A 32 -1.98 15.06 2.89
N ARG A 33 -3.25 14.66 2.96
CA ARG A 33 -4.33 15.31 2.18
C ARG A 33 -5.08 16.39 2.94
N TYR A 34 -5.15 16.26 4.26
CA TYR A 34 -6.11 17.02 5.06
C TYR A 34 -5.46 17.80 6.20
N ASP A 35 -4.20 17.51 6.52
CA ASP A 35 -3.39 18.27 7.46
C ASP A 35 -2.39 19.13 6.66
N ASP A 36 -2.62 20.44 6.64
CA ASP A 36 -1.78 21.43 5.96
C ASP A 36 -0.46 21.71 6.70
N GLU A 37 -0.35 21.27 7.95
CA GLU A 37 0.88 21.32 8.75
C GLU A 37 1.70 20.02 8.63
N PHE A 38 1.13 18.98 8.01
CA PHE A 38 1.83 17.71 7.81
C PHE A 38 2.83 17.79 6.65
N TRP A 39 4.09 18.05 7.00
CA TRP A 39 5.23 18.02 6.09
C TRP A 39 6.17 16.87 6.50
N PRO A 40 5.96 15.65 5.97
CA PRO A 40 6.74 14.50 6.41
C PRO A 40 8.22 14.68 6.07
N SER A 41 9.08 14.12 6.91
CA SER A 41 10.50 14.06 6.61
C SER A 41 10.73 13.23 5.33
N ARG A 42 11.89 13.43 4.69
CA ARG A 42 12.31 12.60 3.55
C ARG A 42 12.31 11.10 3.92
N GLU A 43 12.76 10.75 5.13
CA GLU A 43 12.81 9.37 5.61
C GLU A 43 11.40 8.78 5.71
N THR A 44 10.48 9.48 6.38
CA THR A 44 9.07 9.08 6.50
C THR A 44 8.40 8.93 5.13
N ALA A 45 8.68 9.84 4.20
CA ALA A 45 8.16 9.76 2.84
C ALA A 45 8.74 8.54 2.08
N GLN A 46 10.01 8.22 2.30
CA GLN A 46 10.64 7.04 1.69
C GLN A 46 10.04 5.74 2.27
N GLU A 47 9.84 5.65 3.57
CA GLU A 47 9.19 4.49 4.21
C GLU A 47 7.78 4.25 3.67
N ALA A 48 7.00 5.33 3.51
CA ALA A 48 5.67 5.25 2.91
C ALA A 48 5.73 4.79 1.43
N LEU A 49 6.71 5.28 0.67
CA LEU A 49 6.92 4.84 -0.72
C LEU A 49 7.29 3.35 -0.79
N ASP A 50 8.18 2.88 0.07
CA ASP A 50 8.64 1.49 0.11
C ASP A 50 7.49 0.54 0.50
N ALA A 51 6.68 0.94 1.48
CA ALA A 51 5.47 0.23 1.88
C ALA A 51 4.46 0.13 0.72
N ALA A 52 4.21 1.25 0.01
CA ALA A 52 3.29 1.29 -1.12
C ALA A 52 3.78 0.42 -2.29
N THR A 53 5.09 0.48 -2.57
CA THR A 53 5.77 -0.33 -3.58
C THR A 53 5.63 -1.82 -3.27
N THR A 54 5.88 -2.22 -2.02
CA THR A 54 5.74 -3.61 -1.56
C THR A 54 4.32 -4.14 -1.77
N ILE A 55 3.30 -3.35 -1.40
CA ILE A 55 1.89 -3.72 -1.61
C ILE A 55 1.59 -3.86 -3.11
N ARG A 56 2.03 -2.88 -3.91
CA ARG A 56 1.82 -2.87 -5.36
C ARG A 56 2.42 -4.12 -6.00
N ASP A 57 3.66 -4.44 -5.69
CA ASP A 57 4.37 -5.55 -6.33
C ASP A 57 3.75 -6.89 -5.96
N LEU A 58 3.29 -7.05 -4.71
CA LEU A 58 2.53 -8.23 -4.28
C LEU A 58 1.23 -8.37 -5.08
N VAL A 59 0.47 -7.29 -5.24
CA VAL A 59 -0.79 -7.30 -5.99
C VAL A 59 -0.53 -7.62 -7.46
N LEU A 60 0.41 -6.92 -8.11
CA LEU A 60 0.77 -7.13 -9.51
C LEU A 60 1.26 -8.55 -9.78
N GLY A 61 1.99 -9.15 -8.85
CA GLY A 61 2.41 -10.55 -8.90
C GLY A 61 1.25 -11.55 -8.98
N ARG A 62 0.04 -11.16 -8.54
CA ARG A 62 -1.19 -11.99 -8.58
C ARG A 62 -2.18 -11.61 -9.68
N LEU A 63 -1.93 -10.52 -10.41
CA LEU A 63 -2.76 -10.14 -11.54
C LEU A 63 -2.29 -10.81 -12.84
N PRO A 64 -3.22 -11.26 -13.71
CA PRO A 64 -2.92 -11.63 -15.08
C PRO A 64 -2.21 -10.51 -15.84
N ALA A 65 -1.27 -10.86 -16.73
CA ALA A 65 -0.50 -9.90 -17.50
C ALA A 65 -1.38 -8.94 -18.34
N THR A 66 -2.55 -9.39 -18.76
CA THR A 66 -3.50 -8.61 -19.58
C THR A 66 -4.12 -7.40 -18.89
N ILE A 67 -4.05 -7.34 -17.56
CA ILE A 67 -4.65 -6.24 -16.76
C ILE A 67 -3.61 -5.49 -15.93
N ARG A 68 -2.32 -5.81 -16.07
CA ARG A 68 -1.26 -5.07 -15.40
C ARG A 68 -1.11 -3.69 -16.06
N PRO A 69 -0.89 -2.63 -15.28
CA PRO A 69 -0.59 -1.32 -15.85
C PRO A 69 0.68 -1.40 -16.69
N VAL A 70 0.67 -0.73 -17.84
CA VAL A 70 1.89 -0.47 -18.61
C VAL A 70 2.68 0.55 -17.80
N GLU A 71 3.91 0.23 -17.40
CA GLU A 71 4.76 1.21 -16.70
C GLU A 71 4.90 2.49 -17.55
N PRO A 72 4.84 3.68 -16.94
CA PRO A 72 5.15 4.93 -17.62
C PRO A 72 6.63 5.05 -18.00
#